data_AF-A0A968Y7A3-F1
#
_entry.id   AF-A0A968Y7A3-F1
#
_cell.length_a   1.000
_cell.length_b   1.000
_cell.length_c   1.000
_cell.angle_alpha   90.00
_cell.angle_beta   90.00
_cell.angle_gamma   90.00
#
_symmetry.space_group_name_H-M   'P 1'
#
loop_
_entity.id
_entity.type
_entity.pdbx_description
1 polymer ?
#
loop_
_entity_poly.entity_id
_entity_poly.type
_entity_poly.pdbx_seq_one_letter_code
_entity_poly.pdbx_strand_id
1 'polypeptide(L)'
;MNSLRQFYRKNTLALILVLVGADLMSLPAQGRSPIPEKHHNISATRKTARRNKSANRFQAPPPPSGSQERPAKRRDAGSSGSCEQQNTAATEFLTALVPKQNYQSLTVAGHPTFWFYIPFPSNNFHSLKFRLETEDGYQITVKPKNEKPGIVSFSIPETEKPLEIGKNYKWGLFLYCQDPETTSSKPVTFFVSSSIRRIAASSELEKELKTAATVSEKSAIYARYGIWHEALTLIGNSRRTDAANDRLARDWANLLSAVELDDIATKPFADL
;
A
#
# COMPACT_ATOMS: atom_id res chain seq x y z
N MET A 1 24.50 53.34 7.21
CA MET A 1 24.48 52.80 5.83
C MET A 1 23.03 52.51 5.44
N ASN A 2 22.50 53.38 4.56
CA ASN A 2 21.36 53.30 3.63
C ASN A 2 20.18 52.35 3.96
N SER A 3 18.99 52.83 4.30
CA SER A 3 17.97 53.54 3.47
C SER A 3 17.18 52.61 2.51
N LEU A 4 15.96 52.25 2.89
CA LEU A 4 14.90 51.77 1.98
C LEU A 4 13.89 52.90 1.75
N ARG A 5 13.82 53.40 0.50
CA ARG A 5 12.80 54.33 0.03
C ARG A 5 11.74 53.59 -0.79
N GLN A 6 10.49 53.96 -0.53
CA GLN A 6 9.28 53.69 -1.31
C GLN A 6 9.45 54.03 -2.79
N PHE A 7 8.71 53.32 -3.66
CA PHE A 7 8.14 53.93 -4.86
C PHE A 7 6.75 53.37 -5.19
N TYR A 8 5.80 54.30 -5.26
CA TYR A 8 4.42 54.18 -5.73
C TYR A 8 4.42 54.43 -7.25
N ARG A 9 3.55 53.77 -8.05
CA ARG A 9 2.87 54.43 -9.18
C ARG A 9 1.69 53.62 -9.73
N LYS A 10 0.56 54.34 -9.80
CA LYS A 10 -0.73 54.04 -10.43
C LYS A 10 -0.58 53.90 -11.95
N ASN A 11 -1.43 53.10 -12.59
CA ASN A 11 -1.80 53.34 -13.99
C ASN A 11 -3.26 52.98 -14.27
N THR A 12 -3.89 53.85 -15.04
CA THR A 12 -5.33 54.12 -15.13
C THR A 12 -5.91 53.49 -16.39
N LEU A 13 -7.13 52.94 -16.29
CA LEU A 13 -7.98 52.50 -17.40
C LEU A 13 -8.49 53.68 -18.24
N ALA A 14 -8.52 53.53 -19.56
CA ALA A 14 -9.29 54.40 -20.45
C ALA A 14 -10.11 53.55 -21.43
N LEU A 15 -11.42 53.77 -21.37
CA LEU A 15 -12.49 53.19 -22.17
C LEU A 15 -12.72 54.08 -23.41
N ILE A 16 -12.88 53.51 -24.61
CA ILE A 16 -13.38 54.26 -25.78
C ILE A 16 -14.54 53.46 -26.41
N LEU A 17 -15.71 54.10 -26.40
CA LEU A 17 -16.94 53.72 -27.10
C LEU A 17 -16.90 54.24 -28.54
N VAL A 18 -17.38 53.45 -29.51
CA VAL A 18 -17.87 53.95 -30.80
C VAL A 18 -19.20 53.25 -31.14
N LEU A 19 -20.23 54.06 -31.37
CA LEU A 19 -21.59 53.72 -31.81
C LEU A 19 -21.72 54.00 -33.31
N VAL A 20 -22.31 53.08 -34.09
CA VAL A 20 -23.11 53.30 -35.33
C VAL A 20 -23.82 51.95 -35.60
N GLY A 21 -25.07 51.78 -36.02
CA GLY A 21 -26.16 52.65 -36.44
C GLY A 21 -27.41 51.78 -36.67
N ALA A 22 -28.58 52.42 -36.69
CA ALA A 22 -29.88 51.79 -36.86
C ALA A 22 -30.21 51.58 -38.35
N ASP A 23 -31.00 50.54 -38.67
CA ASP A 23 -31.88 50.59 -39.84
C ASP A 23 -33.15 49.73 -39.71
N LEU A 24 -34.15 50.18 -40.46
CA LEU A 24 -35.60 50.06 -40.28
C LEU A 24 -36.26 48.77 -40.85
N MET A 25 -37.37 48.41 -40.21
CA MET A 25 -38.67 47.95 -40.73
C MET A 25 -38.79 46.67 -41.59
N SER A 26 -39.60 45.71 -41.10
CA SER A 26 -40.95 45.39 -41.66
C SER A 26 -41.64 44.21 -40.95
N LEU A 27 -42.91 44.41 -40.59
CA LEU A 27 -43.97 43.38 -40.37
C LEU A 27 -44.80 43.33 -41.67
N PRO A 28 -45.56 42.28 -42.05
CA PRO A 28 -46.54 41.62 -41.17
C PRO A 28 -46.91 40.14 -41.47
N ALA A 29 -47.91 39.66 -40.71
CA ALA A 29 -49.03 38.81 -41.12
C ALA A 29 -49.05 37.32 -40.72
N GLN A 30 -50.28 36.89 -40.45
CA GLN A 30 -50.71 35.78 -39.60
C GLN A 30 -50.91 34.46 -40.37
N GLY A 31 -50.90 33.36 -39.62
CA GLY A 31 -51.99 32.38 -39.68
C GLY A 31 -51.65 30.96 -40.14
N ARG A 32 -51.74 30.01 -39.20
CA ARG A 32 -52.53 28.75 -39.23
C ARG A 32 -51.93 27.70 -38.28
N SER A 33 -52.73 27.23 -37.32
CA SER A 33 -52.49 25.99 -36.56
C SER A 33 -52.64 24.75 -37.47
N PRO A 34 -52.06 23.60 -37.10
CA PRO A 34 -52.81 22.63 -36.28
C PRO A 34 -52.00 21.84 -35.21
N ILE A 35 -52.69 21.43 -34.15
CA ILE A 35 -52.41 20.31 -33.21
C ILE A 35 -52.87 18.99 -33.91
N PRO A 36 -52.51 17.72 -33.57
CA PRO A 36 -51.64 17.13 -32.51
C PRO A 36 -50.61 16.08 -33.04
N GLU A 37 -49.66 15.61 -32.21
CA GLU A 37 -49.48 14.17 -31.94
C GLU A 37 -48.41 13.87 -30.87
N LYS A 38 -48.77 13.01 -29.91
CA LYS A 38 -47.87 12.45 -28.91
C LYS A 38 -46.88 11.52 -29.58
N HIS A 39 -45.61 11.91 -29.65
CA HIS A 39 -44.51 10.95 -29.78
C HIS A 39 -43.80 10.78 -28.44
N HIS A 40 -43.97 9.57 -27.91
CA HIS A 40 -43.26 9.05 -26.76
C HIS A 40 -41.76 8.97 -27.09
N ASN A 41 -40.98 9.94 -26.63
CA ASN A 41 -39.52 9.88 -26.64
C ASN A 41 -39.00 10.30 -25.27
N ILE A 42 -39.20 9.46 -24.27
CA ILE A 42 -38.42 9.54 -23.03
C ILE A 42 -37.23 8.62 -23.21
N SER A 43 -36.19 9.24 -23.77
CA SER A 43 -34.79 9.09 -23.40
C SER A 43 -34.48 7.80 -22.64
N ALA A 44 -33.91 6.84 -23.37
CA ALA A 44 -33.11 5.79 -22.78
C ALA A 44 -31.98 6.48 -22.00
N THR A 45 -32.20 6.72 -20.70
CA THR A 45 -31.14 7.04 -19.75
C THR A 45 -30.24 5.81 -19.71
N ARG A 46 -29.29 5.78 -20.63
CA ARG A 46 -28.08 5.00 -20.60
C ARG A 46 -27.43 5.36 -19.27
N LYS A 47 -27.72 4.55 -18.24
CA LYS A 47 -26.94 4.51 -17.01
C LYS A 47 -25.53 4.17 -17.47
N THR A 48 -24.75 5.19 -17.81
CA THR A 48 -23.30 5.15 -17.75
C THR A 48 -22.99 4.92 -16.28
N ALA A 49 -23.03 3.64 -15.90
CA ALA A 49 -22.39 3.17 -14.70
C ALA A 49 -20.98 3.75 -14.74
N ARG A 50 -20.72 4.70 -13.84
CA ARG A 50 -19.41 5.26 -13.55
C ARG A 50 -18.44 4.09 -13.36
N ARG A 51 -17.75 3.72 -14.43
CA ARG A 51 -16.59 2.85 -14.39
C ARG A 51 -15.39 3.70 -13.98
N ASN A 52 -15.42 4.20 -12.75
CA ASN A 52 -14.24 4.70 -12.04
C ASN A 52 -14.05 3.86 -10.77
N LYS A 53 -13.93 2.54 -10.96
CA LYS A 53 -13.47 1.61 -9.93
C LYS A 53 -12.01 1.28 -10.22
N SER A 54 -11.12 2.03 -9.55
CA SER A 54 -9.69 1.81 -9.29
C SER A 54 -8.87 1.09 -10.38
N ALA A 55 -8.18 1.88 -11.22
CA ALA A 55 -7.08 1.38 -12.07
C ALA A 55 -5.78 1.08 -11.29
N ASN A 56 -5.78 1.23 -9.96
CA ASN A 56 -4.60 1.10 -9.08
C ASN A 56 -4.78 -0.01 -8.03
N ARG A 57 -5.61 -1.01 -8.31
CA ARG A 57 -5.79 -2.15 -7.38
C ARG A 57 -4.65 -3.15 -7.55
N PHE A 58 -4.12 -3.63 -6.44
CA PHE A 58 -3.19 -4.76 -6.43
C PHE A 58 -3.78 -5.94 -7.21
N GLN A 59 -3.00 -6.51 -8.13
CA GLN A 59 -3.37 -7.69 -8.89
C GLN A 59 -2.58 -8.88 -8.38
N ALA A 60 -3.28 -9.81 -7.73
CA ALA A 60 -2.69 -11.05 -7.29
C ALA A 60 -2.14 -11.86 -8.48
N PRO A 61 -0.88 -12.33 -8.44
CA PRO A 61 -0.41 -13.30 -9.41
C PRO A 61 -1.23 -14.59 -9.31
N PRO A 62 -1.43 -15.30 -10.43
CA PRO A 62 -2.11 -16.59 -10.40
C PRO A 62 -1.30 -17.59 -9.55
N PRO A 63 -1.97 -18.55 -8.88
CA PRO A 63 -1.28 -19.61 -8.14
C PRO A 63 -0.40 -20.43 -9.10
N PRO A 64 0.77 -20.93 -8.64
CA PRO A 64 1.58 -21.82 -9.46
C PRO A 64 0.81 -23.08 -9.87
N SER A 65 0.93 -23.50 -11.13
CA SER A 65 0.30 -24.72 -11.63
C SER A 65 0.80 -25.94 -10.85
N GLY A 66 -0.11 -26.66 -10.19
CA GLY A 66 0.20 -27.93 -9.52
C GLY A 66 0.81 -27.83 -8.11
N SER A 67 0.88 -26.65 -7.48
CA SER A 67 1.40 -26.54 -6.12
C SER A 67 0.30 -26.70 -5.05
N GLN A 68 0.52 -27.58 -4.09
CA GLN A 68 -0.15 -27.58 -2.78
C GLN A 68 0.56 -26.59 -1.84
N GLU A 69 0.73 -25.33 -2.26
CA GLU A 69 1.27 -24.33 -1.35
C GLU A 69 0.25 -24.06 -0.23
N ARG A 70 0.72 -24.06 1.02
CA ARG A 70 -0.14 -23.75 2.17
C ARG A 70 -0.39 -22.25 2.20
N PRO A 71 -1.63 -21.80 2.49
CA PRO A 71 -1.92 -20.39 2.69
C PRO A 71 -0.99 -19.75 3.72
N ALA A 72 -0.69 -18.47 3.53
CA ALA A 72 0.10 -17.70 4.47
C ALA A 72 -0.55 -17.70 5.87
N LYS A 73 0.23 -17.99 6.91
CA LYS A 73 -0.19 -17.78 8.30
C LYS A 73 0.01 -16.30 8.62
N ARG A 74 -0.98 -15.47 8.29
CA ARG A 74 -0.85 -14.02 8.35
C ARG A 74 -1.01 -13.38 9.73
N ARG A 75 -1.80 -13.99 10.61
CA ARG A 75 -2.11 -13.46 11.94
C ARG A 75 -1.90 -14.55 12.98
N ASP A 76 -1.36 -14.16 14.12
CA ASP A 76 -1.24 -15.04 15.28
C ASP A 76 -1.57 -14.30 16.58
N ALA A 77 -2.44 -14.89 17.40
CA ALA A 77 -2.79 -14.42 18.74
C ALA A 77 -1.92 -15.07 19.83
N GLY A 78 -0.99 -15.95 19.43
CA GLY A 78 -0.13 -16.67 20.35
C GLY A 78 -0.83 -17.89 20.94
N SER A 79 -0.04 -18.77 21.57
CA SER A 79 -0.58 -19.89 22.34
C SER A 79 -1.03 -19.43 23.74
N SER A 80 -1.93 -20.18 24.37
CA SER A 80 -2.32 -19.99 25.78
C SER A 80 -1.07 -19.87 26.67
N GLY A 81 -0.93 -18.76 27.41
CA GLY A 81 0.30 -18.40 28.15
C GLY A 81 1.10 -17.21 27.57
N SER A 82 0.48 -16.42 26.68
CA SER A 82 1.01 -15.17 26.07
C SER A 82 1.96 -14.37 26.95
N CYS A 83 2.98 -13.77 26.30
CA CYS A 83 3.72 -12.57 26.72
C CYS A 83 2.78 -11.72 27.59
N GLU A 84 3.07 -11.65 28.90
CA GLU A 84 2.14 -11.44 30.02
C GLU A 84 0.82 -10.74 29.65
N GLN A 85 -0.31 -11.39 29.96
CA GLN A 85 -1.63 -10.78 29.93
C GLN A 85 -1.69 -9.57 30.89
N GLN A 86 -1.30 -8.39 30.41
CA GLN A 86 -1.75 -7.12 30.96
C GLN A 86 -2.67 -6.42 29.96
N ASN A 87 -3.95 -6.81 30.10
CA ASN A 87 -5.14 -5.98 29.99
C ASN A 87 -5.62 -5.39 28.64
N THR A 88 -6.90 -5.70 28.40
CA THR A 88 -8.00 -4.87 27.87
C THR A 88 -8.36 -4.94 26.37
N ALA A 89 -9.54 -5.55 26.15
CA ALA A 89 -10.55 -5.29 25.12
C ALA A 89 -10.22 -5.46 23.62
N ALA A 90 -8.96 -5.56 23.20
CA ALA A 90 -8.61 -5.83 21.80
C ALA A 90 -7.60 -6.98 21.73
N THR A 91 -8.03 -8.12 21.17
CA THR A 91 -7.10 -9.19 20.77
C THR A 91 -6.28 -8.67 19.59
N GLU A 92 -5.09 -8.12 19.85
CA GLU A 92 -4.18 -7.73 18.79
C GLU A 92 -3.28 -8.90 18.39
N PHE A 93 -3.02 -9.04 17.09
CA PHE A 93 -2.34 -10.19 16.50
C PHE A 93 -1.00 -9.76 15.93
N LEU A 94 0.05 -10.57 16.14
CA LEU A 94 1.25 -10.50 15.31
C LEU A 94 0.79 -10.68 13.87
N THR A 95 1.05 -9.69 13.00
CA THR A 95 0.48 -9.68 11.66
C THR A 95 1.56 -9.50 10.61
N ALA A 96 1.62 -10.41 9.64
CA ALA A 96 2.38 -10.23 8.41
C ALA A 96 1.57 -9.39 7.41
N LEU A 97 2.17 -8.32 6.89
CA LEU A 97 1.56 -7.45 5.88
C LEU A 97 1.78 -8.05 4.48
N VAL A 98 1.10 -9.17 4.20
CA VAL A 98 1.14 -9.87 2.91
C VAL A 98 -0.26 -10.16 2.37
N PRO A 99 -0.43 -10.41 1.06
CA PRO A 99 -1.75 -10.72 0.48
C PRO A 99 -2.37 -11.99 1.07
N LYS A 100 -3.70 -11.98 1.29
CA LYS A 100 -4.43 -13.13 1.88
C LYS A 100 -4.58 -14.28 0.89
N GLN A 101 -4.91 -13.92 -0.35
CA GLN A 101 -5.34 -14.83 -1.40
C GLN A 101 -4.17 -15.42 -2.19
N ASN A 102 -2.94 -14.99 -1.91
CA ASN A 102 -1.77 -15.42 -2.65
C ASN A 102 -0.98 -16.41 -1.81
N TYR A 103 -0.84 -17.61 -2.35
CA TYR A 103 0.07 -18.62 -1.83
C TYR A 103 1.54 -18.16 -1.87
N GLN A 104 1.82 -17.14 -2.69
CA GLN A 104 3.15 -16.61 -2.94
C GLN A 104 3.10 -15.12 -3.29
N SER A 105 3.83 -14.28 -2.55
CA SER A 105 4.07 -12.89 -2.92
C SER A 105 5.27 -12.78 -3.87
N LEU A 106 5.25 -11.80 -4.77
CA LEU A 106 6.35 -11.56 -5.71
C LEU A 106 7.26 -10.42 -5.27
N THR A 107 8.52 -10.56 -5.63
CA THR A 107 9.58 -9.55 -5.50
C THR A 107 10.45 -9.54 -6.75
N VAL A 108 11.04 -8.39 -7.09
CA VAL A 108 12.13 -8.29 -8.08
C VAL A 108 13.50 -8.10 -7.39
N ALA A 109 13.49 -7.64 -6.14
CA ALA A 109 14.69 -7.47 -5.33
C ALA A 109 15.37 -8.81 -4.97
N GLY A 110 16.70 -8.83 -4.97
CA GLY A 110 17.50 -9.94 -4.42
C GLY A 110 17.45 -9.98 -2.90
N HIS A 111 17.28 -8.83 -2.26
CA HIS A 111 17.21 -8.66 -0.81
C HIS A 111 15.90 -7.95 -0.44
N PRO A 112 14.75 -8.66 -0.53
CA PRO A 112 13.45 -8.05 -0.30
C PRO A 112 13.25 -7.52 1.11
N THR A 113 12.34 -6.55 1.22
CA THR A 113 11.83 -6.03 2.50
C THR A 113 10.49 -6.67 2.85
N PHE A 114 10.37 -7.11 4.09
CA PHE A 114 9.18 -7.67 4.70
C PHE A 114 8.60 -6.69 5.71
N TRP A 115 7.28 -6.70 5.87
CA TRP A 115 6.56 -5.77 6.73
C TRP A 115 5.66 -6.52 7.71
N PHE A 116 5.68 -6.08 8.97
CA PHE A 116 4.98 -6.73 10.07
C PHE A 116 4.33 -5.69 10.98
N TYR A 117 3.24 -6.08 11.63
CA TYR A 117 2.72 -5.37 12.81
C TYR A 117 3.03 -6.19 14.05
N ILE A 118 3.77 -5.57 14.98
CA ILE A 118 4.10 -6.14 16.29
C ILE A 118 3.19 -5.46 17.32
N PRO A 119 2.26 -6.20 17.94
CA PRO A 119 1.31 -5.62 18.89
C PRO A 119 1.86 -5.45 20.30
N PHE A 120 3.06 -5.98 20.58
CA PHE A 120 3.64 -6.01 21.93
C PHE A 120 4.78 -5.02 22.07
N PRO A 121 4.92 -4.36 23.23
CA PRO A 121 6.13 -3.61 23.56
C PRO A 121 7.31 -4.58 23.76
N SER A 122 8.55 -4.13 23.54
CA SER A 122 9.72 -5.02 23.57
C SER A 122 10.03 -5.63 24.94
N ASN A 123 9.61 -5.00 26.02
CA ASN A 123 9.75 -5.56 27.37
C ASN A 123 8.83 -6.78 27.60
N ASN A 124 7.84 -7.02 26.74
CA ASN A 124 6.92 -8.15 26.87
C ASN A 124 7.39 -9.40 26.11
N PHE A 125 8.46 -9.33 25.31
CA PHE A 125 8.98 -10.48 24.59
C PHE A 125 10.50 -10.53 24.54
N HIS A 126 11.06 -11.73 24.56
CA HIS A 126 12.51 -11.93 24.59
C HIS A 126 13.19 -11.57 23.27
N SER A 127 12.68 -12.08 22.14
CA SER A 127 13.34 -11.91 20.85
C SER A 127 12.44 -12.13 19.65
N LEU A 128 12.83 -11.55 18.51
CA LEU A 128 12.27 -11.82 17.19
C LEU A 128 13.26 -12.63 16.36
N LYS A 129 12.81 -13.66 15.68
CA LYS A 129 13.64 -14.41 14.73
C LYS A 129 12.94 -14.43 13.37
N PHE A 130 13.61 -13.92 12.35
CA PHE A 130 13.18 -14.05 10.96
C PHE A 130 13.92 -15.22 10.33
N ARG A 131 13.17 -16.20 9.86
CA ARG A 131 13.71 -17.35 9.15
C ARG A 131 13.32 -17.26 7.68
N LEU A 132 14.31 -17.33 6.81
CA LEU A 132 14.10 -17.59 5.40
C LEU A 132 14.55 -19.03 5.14
N GLU A 133 13.62 -19.89 4.80
CA GLU A 133 13.92 -21.25 4.37
C GLU A 133 14.48 -21.19 2.94
N THR A 134 15.80 -21.34 2.87
CA THR A 134 16.53 -21.72 1.66
C THR A 134 16.89 -23.21 1.75
N GLU A 135 17.43 -23.78 0.68
CA GLU A 135 18.03 -25.13 0.73
C GLU A 135 19.19 -25.21 1.76
N ASP A 136 19.81 -24.07 2.11
CA ASP A 136 21.00 -23.95 2.97
C ASP A 136 20.69 -23.53 4.43
N GLY A 137 19.42 -23.28 4.79
CA GLY A 137 18.97 -23.16 6.19
C GLY A 137 19.23 -21.83 6.94
N TYR A 138 19.32 -20.68 6.25
CA TYR A 138 19.60 -19.38 6.88
C TYR A 138 18.63 -18.98 8.00
N GLN A 139 19.17 -18.42 9.09
CA GLN A 139 18.42 -17.89 10.22
C GLN A 139 18.94 -16.50 10.60
N ILE A 140 18.10 -15.48 10.54
CA ILE A 140 18.44 -14.12 10.98
C ILE A 140 17.71 -13.84 12.29
N THR A 141 18.47 -13.50 13.34
CA THR A 141 17.91 -13.18 14.65
C THR A 141 17.90 -11.67 14.86
N VAL A 142 16.74 -11.11 15.18
CA VAL A 142 16.56 -9.68 15.48
C VAL A 142 16.24 -9.51 16.96
N LYS A 143 17.11 -8.81 17.68
CA LYS A 143 16.80 -8.34 19.03
C LYS A 143 16.18 -6.95 18.90
N PRO A 144 14.94 -6.72 19.35
CA PRO A 144 14.28 -5.44 19.18
C PRO A 144 15.09 -4.33 19.89
N LYS A 145 15.21 -3.18 19.23
CA LYS A 145 15.75 -1.94 19.81
C LYS A 145 14.66 -1.02 20.37
N ASN A 146 13.39 -1.26 20.01
CA ASN A 146 12.30 -0.34 20.29
C ASN A 146 11.27 -0.83 21.30
N GLU A 147 10.83 0.09 22.15
CA GLU A 147 9.94 -0.17 23.29
C GLU A 147 8.44 -0.19 22.94
N LYS A 148 8.04 0.18 21.70
CA LYS A 148 6.63 0.46 21.35
C LYS A 148 6.06 -0.51 20.30
N PRO A 149 4.79 -0.95 20.44
CA PRO A 149 4.04 -1.63 19.40
C PRO A 149 3.97 -0.82 18.11
N GLY A 150 4.00 -1.47 16.95
CA GLY A 150 3.92 -0.78 15.66
C GLY A 150 4.21 -1.61 14.42
N ILE A 151 4.06 -0.94 13.28
CA ILE A 151 4.39 -1.43 11.94
C ILE A 151 5.89 -1.28 11.74
N VAL A 152 6.55 -2.41 11.50
CA VAL A 152 7.99 -2.49 11.31
C VAL A 152 8.33 -3.08 9.94
N SER A 153 9.54 -2.83 9.47
CA SER A 153 10.06 -3.39 8.21
C SER A 153 11.42 -4.04 8.42
N PHE A 154 11.67 -5.17 7.76
CA PHE A 154 12.92 -5.91 7.80
C PHE A 154 13.38 -6.24 6.39
N SER A 155 14.60 -5.85 6.03
CA SER A 155 15.23 -6.25 4.77
C SER A 155 16.23 -7.37 5.00
N ILE A 156 16.33 -8.30 4.05
CA ILE A 156 17.44 -9.25 4.05
C ILE A 156 18.75 -8.46 3.96
N PRO A 157 19.73 -8.69 4.85
CA PRO A 157 21.02 -7.99 4.79
C PRO A 157 21.74 -8.25 3.47
N GLU A 158 22.38 -7.23 2.91
CA GLU A 158 23.18 -7.34 1.67
C GLU A 158 24.36 -8.31 1.80
N THR A 159 24.77 -8.66 3.03
CA THR A 159 25.79 -9.67 3.32
C THR A 159 25.33 -11.10 3.05
N GLU A 160 24.02 -11.33 2.99
CA GLU A 160 23.44 -12.64 2.67
C GLU A 160 23.38 -12.86 1.15
N LYS A 161 23.32 -14.12 0.74
CA LYS A 161 23.14 -14.46 -0.68
C LYS A 161 21.78 -13.90 -1.17
N PRO A 162 21.75 -13.16 -2.30
CA PRO A 162 20.48 -12.68 -2.84
C PRO A 162 19.57 -13.83 -3.24
N LEU A 163 18.26 -13.64 -3.11
CA LEU A 163 17.27 -14.57 -3.63
C LEU A 163 17.50 -14.76 -5.13
N GLU A 164 17.55 -16.00 -5.58
CA GLU A 164 17.71 -16.32 -7.00
C GLU A 164 16.40 -16.09 -7.76
N ILE A 165 16.52 -15.55 -8.98
CA ILE A 165 15.38 -15.37 -9.88
C ILE A 165 14.75 -16.72 -10.22
N GLY A 166 13.42 -16.78 -10.18
CA GLY A 166 12.64 -17.97 -10.52
C GLY A 166 12.44 -18.95 -9.37
N LYS A 167 13.19 -18.81 -8.25
CA LYS A 167 13.09 -19.68 -7.08
C LYS A 167 12.00 -19.23 -6.10
N ASN A 168 11.37 -20.22 -5.47
CA ASN A 168 10.38 -20.05 -4.41
C ASN A 168 11.07 -20.22 -3.06
N TYR A 169 10.75 -19.33 -2.11
CA TYR A 169 11.25 -19.38 -0.75
C TYR A 169 10.07 -19.35 0.21
N LYS A 170 10.25 -19.93 1.39
CA LYS A 170 9.33 -19.74 2.52
C LYS A 170 10.01 -18.91 3.56
N TRP A 171 9.24 -18.09 4.26
CA TRP A 171 9.77 -17.34 5.37
C TRP A 171 8.79 -17.37 6.54
N GLY A 172 9.33 -17.16 7.73
CA GLY A 172 8.60 -17.09 8.98
C GLY A 172 9.17 -16.04 9.92
N LEU A 173 8.30 -15.29 10.59
CA LEU A 173 8.67 -14.44 11.72
C LEU A 173 8.16 -15.09 13.00
N PHE A 174 9.06 -15.30 13.94
CA PHE A 174 8.82 -15.88 15.25
C PHE A 174 9.07 -14.82 16.31
N LEU A 175 8.11 -14.61 17.21
CA LEU A 175 8.25 -13.77 18.38
C LEU A 175 8.19 -14.66 19.60
N TYR A 176 9.30 -14.72 20.34
CA TYR A 176 9.45 -15.57 21.53
C TYR A 176 9.21 -14.74 22.79
N CYS A 177 8.27 -15.18 23.64
CA CYS A 177 8.02 -14.52 24.92
C CYS A 177 9.12 -14.84 25.93
N GLN A 178 9.59 -16.09 25.97
CA GLN A 178 10.70 -16.55 26.80
C GLN A 178 11.90 -16.92 25.94
N ASP A 179 13.09 -17.00 26.55
CA ASP A 179 14.29 -17.48 25.88
C ASP A 179 14.11 -18.94 25.44
N PRO A 180 14.08 -19.22 24.12
CA PRO A 180 13.87 -20.58 23.62
C PRO A 180 15.02 -21.55 23.94
N GLU A 181 16.21 -21.06 24.27
CA GLU A 181 17.39 -21.91 24.53
C GLU A 181 17.46 -22.40 25.98
N THR A 182 16.89 -21.63 26.93
CA THR A 182 16.94 -21.94 28.36
C THR A 182 15.60 -22.43 28.93
N THR A 183 14.50 -22.27 28.17
CA THR A 183 13.18 -22.71 28.62
C THR A 183 13.04 -24.23 28.51
N SER A 184 12.84 -24.91 29.64
CA SER A 184 12.70 -26.39 29.71
C SER A 184 11.38 -26.93 29.13
N SER A 185 10.46 -26.03 28.75
CA SER A 185 9.16 -26.34 28.12
C SER A 185 9.08 -25.68 26.73
N LYS A 186 8.10 -26.05 25.89
CA LYS A 186 7.93 -25.43 24.57
C LYS A 186 7.74 -23.91 24.75
N PRO A 187 8.61 -23.05 24.18
CA PRO A 187 8.55 -21.62 24.41
C PRO A 187 7.26 -21.04 23.82
N VAL A 188 6.63 -20.09 24.53
CA VAL A 188 5.46 -19.39 24.01
C VAL A 188 5.91 -18.53 22.84
N THR A 189 5.35 -18.81 21.66
CA THR A 189 5.81 -18.22 20.41
C THR A 189 4.62 -17.77 19.58
N PHE A 190 4.66 -16.53 19.11
CA PHE A 190 3.80 -16.06 18.02
C PHE A 190 4.53 -16.31 16.70
N PHE A 191 3.80 -16.75 15.68
CA PHE A 191 4.38 -17.16 14.41
C PHE A 191 3.50 -16.75 13.24
N VAL A 192 4.08 -15.99 12.31
CA VAL A 192 3.50 -15.67 11.01
C VAL A 192 4.42 -16.12 9.88
N SER A 193 3.87 -16.54 8.75
CA SER A 193 4.63 -17.06 7.62
C SER A 193 3.95 -16.85 6.27
N SER A 194 4.75 -16.85 5.21
CA SER A 194 4.28 -16.82 3.83
C SER A 194 5.35 -17.40 2.89
N SER A 195 4.99 -17.60 1.63
CA SER A 195 5.96 -17.84 0.55
C SER A 195 6.27 -16.54 -0.19
N ILE A 196 7.47 -16.45 -0.74
CA ILE A 196 7.93 -15.37 -1.62
C ILE A 196 8.66 -15.96 -2.83
N ARG A 197 8.49 -15.35 -4.01
CA ARG A 197 9.25 -15.70 -5.20
C ARG A 197 9.90 -14.48 -5.82
N ARG A 198 11.18 -14.60 -6.13
CA ARG A 198 11.85 -13.57 -6.94
C ARG A 198 11.59 -13.82 -8.41
N ILE A 199 11.14 -12.78 -9.11
CA ILE A 199 10.97 -12.78 -10.57
C ILE A 199 11.92 -11.78 -11.21
N ALA A 200 12.23 -11.98 -12.49
CA ALA A 200 12.89 -10.95 -13.27
C ALA A 200 11.91 -9.80 -13.54
N ALA A 201 12.42 -8.56 -13.56
CA ALA A 201 11.64 -7.44 -14.04
C ALA A 201 11.43 -7.60 -15.56
N SER A 202 10.19 -7.43 -16.04
CA SER A 202 9.92 -7.43 -17.48
C SER A 202 10.30 -6.10 -18.11
N SER A 203 10.55 -6.10 -19.43
CA SER A 203 10.82 -4.88 -20.19
C SER A 203 9.69 -3.85 -20.05
N GLU A 204 8.44 -4.32 -19.97
CA GLU A 204 7.25 -3.49 -19.84
C GLU A 204 7.19 -2.84 -18.45
N LEU A 205 7.46 -3.62 -17.40
CA LEU A 205 7.55 -3.12 -16.04
C LEU A 205 8.61 -2.02 -15.94
N GLU A 206 9.81 -2.27 -16.45
CA GLU A 206 10.89 -1.28 -16.42
C GLU A 206 10.54 0.00 -17.19
N LYS A 207 9.86 -0.14 -18.33
CA LYS A 207 9.43 1.01 -19.13
C LYS A 207 8.39 1.85 -18.38
N GLU A 208 7.41 1.23 -17.74
CA GLU A 208 6.41 1.95 -16.94
C GLU A 208 7.05 2.61 -15.70
N LEU A 209 7.98 1.95 -15.03
CA LEU A 209 8.66 2.52 -13.87
C LEU A 209 9.52 3.74 -14.23
N LYS A 210 10.10 3.77 -15.43
CA LYS A 210 10.88 4.92 -15.96
C LYS A 210 9.99 6.13 -16.23
N THR A 211 8.71 5.95 -16.56
CA THR A 211 7.79 7.07 -16.83
C THR A 211 7.08 7.59 -15.58
N ALA A 212 7.14 6.86 -14.47
CA ALA A 212 6.51 7.26 -13.21
C ALA A 212 7.30 8.37 -12.49
N ALA A 213 6.62 9.49 -12.23
CA ALA A 213 7.21 10.68 -11.61
C ALA A 213 7.17 10.62 -10.07
N THR A 214 6.21 9.90 -9.51
CA THR A 214 5.95 9.88 -8.07
C THR A 214 6.11 8.49 -7.45
N VAL A 215 6.34 8.45 -6.13
CA VAL A 215 6.35 7.20 -5.35
C VAL A 215 5.01 6.47 -5.49
N SER A 216 3.89 7.21 -5.44
CA SER A 216 2.54 6.68 -5.60
C SER A 216 2.34 5.97 -6.94
N GLU A 217 2.83 6.55 -8.03
CA GLU A 217 2.75 5.93 -9.36
C GLU A 217 3.61 4.67 -9.45
N LYS A 218 4.86 4.71 -8.96
CA LYS A 218 5.76 3.55 -8.93
C LYS A 218 5.17 2.39 -8.13
N SER A 219 4.63 2.68 -6.94
CA SER A 219 3.96 1.69 -6.11
C SER A 219 2.72 1.10 -6.79
N ALA A 220 1.89 1.94 -7.42
CA ALA A 220 0.74 1.48 -8.18
C ALA A 220 1.13 0.57 -9.35
N ILE A 221 2.23 0.87 -10.06
CA ILE A 221 2.77 0.01 -11.11
C ILE A 221 3.16 -1.36 -10.53
N TYR A 222 4.01 -1.42 -9.51
CA TYR A 222 4.38 -2.69 -8.88
C TYR A 222 3.15 -3.48 -8.42
N ALA A 223 2.16 -2.81 -7.81
CA ALA A 223 0.93 -3.45 -7.36
C ALA A 223 0.11 -4.06 -8.52
N ARG A 224 0.04 -3.39 -9.67
CA ARG A 224 -0.62 -3.92 -10.88
C ARG A 224 0.09 -5.13 -11.48
N TYR A 225 1.41 -5.22 -11.32
CA TYR A 225 2.22 -6.36 -11.74
C TYR A 225 2.26 -7.48 -10.67
N GLY A 226 1.54 -7.33 -9.56
CA GLY A 226 1.51 -8.31 -8.46
C GLY A 226 2.77 -8.35 -7.60
N ILE A 227 3.65 -7.38 -7.76
CA ILE A 227 4.92 -7.24 -7.05
C ILE A 227 4.66 -6.51 -5.72
N TRP A 228 4.19 -7.27 -4.74
CA TRP A 228 3.67 -6.74 -3.47
C TRP A 228 4.76 -6.08 -2.61
N HIS A 229 5.93 -6.71 -2.50
CA HIS A 229 6.97 -6.27 -1.55
C HIS A 229 7.48 -4.87 -1.90
N GLU A 230 7.75 -4.60 -3.17
CA GLU A 230 8.17 -3.29 -3.68
C GLU A 230 7.06 -2.25 -3.55
N ALA A 231 5.83 -2.61 -3.93
CA ALA A 231 4.68 -1.70 -3.84
C ALA A 231 4.47 -1.21 -2.40
N LEU A 232 4.45 -2.15 -1.44
CA LEU A 232 4.25 -1.83 -0.03
C LEU A 232 5.44 -1.08 0.56
N THR A 233 6.67 -1.49 0.24
CA THR A 233 7.89 -0.88 0.77
C THR A 233 8.06 0.57 0.34
N LEU A 234 7.76 0.90 -0.93
CA LEU A 234 7.82 2.27 -1.43
C LEU A 234 6.91 3.21 -0.62
N ILE A 235 5.66 2.81 -0.42
CA ILE A 235 4.69 3.64 0.31
C ILE A 235 4.98 3.63 1.80
N GLY A 236 5.30 2.47 2.38
CA GLY A 236 5.61 2.32 3.80
C GLY A 236 6.80 3.17 4.24
N ASN A 237 7.91 3.11 3.48
CA ASN A 237 9.08 3.94 3.77
C ASN A 237 8.77 5.44 3.63
N SER A 238 8.08 5.84 2.55
CA SER A 238 7.73 7.25 2.34
C SER A 238 6.80 7.77 3.42
N ARG A 239 5.84 6.96 3.87
CA ARG A 239 4.92 7.32 4.96
C ARG A 239 5.65 7.44 6.31
N ARG A 240 6.64 6.57 6.57
CA ARG A 240 7.48 6.66 7.78
C ARG A 240 8.23 7.98 7.83
N THR A 241 8.71 8.48 6.69
CA THR A 241 9.48 9.73 6.61
C THR A 241 8.62 10.99 6.48
N ASP A 242 7.43 10.89 5.90
CA ASP A 242 6.52 12.01 5.62
C ASP A 242 5.11 11.69 6.14
N ALA A 243 4.98 11.71 7.47
CA ALA A 243 3.76 11.30 8.17
C ALA A 243 2.56 12.25 7.96
N ALA A 244 2.80 13.50 7.56
CA ALA A 244 1.76 14.52 7.33
C ALA A 244 1.15 14.44 5.92
N ASN A 245 1.70 13.58 5.05
CA ASN A 245 1.26 13.48 3.66
C ASN A 245 0.02 12.60 3.51
N ASP A 246 -1.14 13.26 3.39
CA ASP A 246 -2.43 12.61 3.21
C ASP A 246 -2.50 11.69 1.98
N ARG A 247 -1.71 11.96 0.94
CA ARG A 247 -1.69 11.10 -0.25
C ARG A 247 -1.02 9.76 0.07
N LEU A 248 0.14 9.78 0.71
CA LEU A 248 0.81 8.57 1.18
C LEU A 248 -0.04 7.82 2.20
N ALA A 249 -0.77 8.55 3.06
CA ALA A 249 -1.67 7.95 4.02
C ALA A 249 -2.80 7.15 3.35
N ARG A 250 -3.43 7.74 2.31
CA ARG A 250 -4.46 7.07 1.50
C ARG A 250 -3.90 5.91 0.69
N ASP A 251 -2.75 6.07 0.05
CA ASP A 251 -2.14 5.01 -0.76
C ASP A 251 -1.78 3.79 0.11
N TRP A 252 -1.25 4.01 1.32
CA TRP A 252 -1.01 2.95 2.31
C TRP A 252 -2.28 2.21 2.70
N ALA A 253 -3.33 2.96 3.06
CA ALA A 253 -4.62 2.38 3.44
C ALA A 253 -5.24 1.59 2.27
N ASN A 254 -5.15 2.10 1.04
CA ASN A 254 -5.66 1.43 -0.15
C ASN A 254 -4.93 0.11 -0.44
N LEU A 255 -3.59 0.08 -0.31
CA LEU A 255 -2.80 -1.14 -0.50
C LEU A 255 -3.19 -2.20 0.54
N LEU A 256 -3.26 -1.83 1.81
CA LEU A 256 -3.63 -2.76 2.89
C LEU A 256 -5.08 -3.23 2.77
N SER A 257 -6.01 -2.34 2.43
CA SER A 257 -7.41 -2.68 2.16
C SER A 257 -7.55 -3.68 1.02
N ALA A 258 -6.74 -3.54 -0.04
CA ALA A 258 -6.75 -4.46 -1.17
C ALA A 258 -6.41 -5.92 -0.78
N VAL A 259 -5.81 -6.12 0.40
CA VAL A 259 -5.44 -7.42 0.95
C VAL A 259 -6.09 -7.71 2.31
N GLU A 260 -7.18 -7.03 2.66
CA GLU A 260 -7.92 -7.24 3.92
C GLU A 260 -7.03 -7.01 5.17
N LEU A 261 -6.35 -5.87 5.21
CA LEU A 261 -5.52 -5.37 6.33
C LEU A 261 -5.91 -3.94 6.76
N ASP A 262 -7.17 -3.56 6.55
CA ASP A 262 -7.70 -2.22 6.83
C ASP A 262 -7.44 -1.77 8.28
N ASP A 263 -7.54 -2.71 9.24
CA ASP A 263 -7.33 -2.50 10.67
C ASP A 263 -5.86 -2.20 11.05
N ILE A 264 -4.92 -2.50 10.16
CA ILE A 264 -3.49 -2.18 10.34
C ILE A 264 -3.15 -0.79 9.79
N ALA A 265 -3.96 -0.23 8.89
CA ALA A 265 -3.59 0.97 8.13
C ALA A 265 -3.38 2.24 8.96
N THR A 266 -3.93 2.28 10.17
CA THR A 266 -3.81 3.40 11.12
C THR A 266 -2.86 3.13 12.28
N LYS A 267 -2.26 1.93 12.35
CA LYS A 267 -1.29 1.59 13.40
C LYS A 267 0.00 2.44 13.23
N PRO A 268 0.67 2.79 14.34
CA PRO A 268 1.89 3.59 14.27
C PRO A 268 3.03 2.81 13.62
N PHE A 269 3.97 3.51 12.99
CA PHE A 269 5.25 2.90 12.58
C PHE A 269 6.19 2.81 13.77
N ALA A 270 7.04 1.79 13.76
CA ALA A 270 8.16 1.62 14.68
C ALA A 270 9.37 1.11 13.90
N ASP A 271 10.54 1.20 14.52
CA ASP A 271 11.76 0.53 14.06
C ASP A 271 11.97 -0.82 14.79
N LEU A 272 12.80 -1.68 14.20
CA LEU A 272 13.20 -2.98 14.75
C LEU A 272 14.55 -2.89 15.45
#